data_AF-A0A420XUV3-F1
#
_entry.id   AF-A0A420XUV3-F1
#
_cell.length_a   1.000
_cell.length_b   1.000
_cell.length_c   1.000
_cell.angle_alpha   90.00
_cell.angle_beta   90.00
_cell.angle_gamma   90.00
#
_symmetry.space_group_name_H-M   'P 1'
#
loop_
_entity.id
_entity.type
_entity.pdbx_description
1 polymer ?
#
loop_
_entity_poly.entity_id
_entity_poly.type
_entity_poly.pdbx_seq_one_letter_code
_entity_poly.pdbx_strand_id
1 'polypeptide(L)'
;MTGPLTGNDQRVSLPQEQRLDDTIRTLLDARAPGATICPSEVARAVGGEQWRGLMDAARAAVGRLVASGEVDVTQHGEVVDLASARGPVRIRRR
;
A
#
# COMPACT_ATOMS: atom_id res chain seq x y z
N MET A 1 26.43 28.69 -3.59
CA MET A 1 25.09 28.73 -2.96
C MET A 1 24.54 27.32 -3.06
N THR A 2 24.86 26.46 -2.08
CA THR A 2 24.51 25.03 -2.11
C THR A 2 23.77 24.73 -0.82
N GLY A 3 22.44 24.83 -0.85
CA GLY A 3 21.60 24.32 0.23
C GLY A 3 21.45 22.79 0.08
N PRO A 4 21.50 22.01 1.16
CA PRO A 4 21.38 20.56 1.05
C PRO A 4 19.93 20.19 0.67
N LEU A 5 19.82 19.20 -0.22
CA LEU A 5 18.58 18.49 -0.50
C LEU A 5 18.18 17.74 0.78
N THR A 6 17.30 18.32 1.59
CA THR A 6 16.63 17.58 2.66
C THR A 6 15.64 16.62 2.01
N GLY A 7 16.13 15.43 1.68
CA GLY A 7 15.28 14.27 1.44
C GLY A 7 14.39 14.09 2.66
N ASN A 8 13.08 14.19 2.46
CA ASN A 8 12.07 14.02 3.47
C ASN A 8 12.01 12.53 3.86
N ASP A 9 12.97 12.06 4.65
CA ASP A 9 12.99 10.73 5.29
C ASP A 9 11.99 10.73 6.46
N GLN A 10 10.71 10.82 6.11
CA GLN A 10 9.63 10.59 7.06
C GLN A 10 9.54 9.10 7.29
N ARG A 11 10.31 8.58 8.25
CA ARG A 11 10.11 7.20 8.71
C ARG A 11 8.68 7.06 9.23
N VAL A 12 7.93 6.16 8.61
CA VAL A 12 6.60 5.75 9.04
C VAL A 12 6.73 5.16 10.44
N SER A 13 5.89 5.60 11.37
CA SER A 13 5.89 5.06 12.74
C SER A 13 5.18 3.71 12.80
N LEU A 14 5.55 2.80 13.70
CA LEU A 14 4.87 1.49 13.88
C LEU A 14 3.33 1.61 13.98
N PRO A 15 2.74 2.59 14.71
CA PRO A 15 1.29 2.76 14.72
C PRO A 15 0.70 3.15 13.36
N GLN A 16 1.47 3.82 12.50
CA GLN A 16 1.04 4.17 11.15
C GLN A 16 1.14 2.97 10.20
N GLU A 17 2.16 2.13 10.37
CA GLU A 17 2.26 0.85 9.65
C GLU A 17 1.07 -0.06 9.97
N GLN A 18 0.73 -0.19 11.26
CA GLN A 18 -0.43 -0.97 11.69
C GLN A 18 -1.73 -0.41 11.10
N ARG A 19 -1.90 0.92 11.10
CA ARG A 19 -3.05 1.56 10.46
C ARG A 19 -3.15 1.26 8.97
N LEU A 20 -2.03 1.19 8.25
CA LEU A 20 -2.02 0.83 6.83
C LEU A 20 -2.48 -0.63 6.63
N ASP A 21 -1.97 -1.56 7.45
CA ASP A 21 -2.35 -2.97 7.40
C ASP A 21 -3.85 -3.16 7.68
N ASP A 22 -4.36 -2.53 8.73
CA ASP A 22 -5.78 -2.60 9.11
C ASP A 22 -6.68 -1.92 8.08
N THR A 23 -6.20 -0.84 7.47
CA THR A 23 -6.91 -0.16 6.38
C THR A 23 -7.02 -1.06 5.15
N ILE A 24 -5.97 -1.80 4.78
CA ILE A 24 -6.04 -2.76 3.67
C ILE A 24 -7.12 -3.81 3.93
N ARG A 25 -7.13 -4.40 5.14
CA ARG A 25 -8.15 -5.39 5.53
C ARG A 25 -9.55 -4.80 5.48
N THR A 26 -9.75 -3.65 6.12
CA THR A 26 -11.04 -2.95 6.15
C THR A 26 -11.56 -2.62 4.75
N LEU A 27 -10.69 -2.11 3.88
CA LEU A 27 -11.06 -1.78 2.50
C LEU A 27 -11.37 -3.01 1.67
N LEU A 28 -10.70 -4.13 1.88
CA LEU A 28 -11.03 -5.39 1.20
C LEU A 28 -12.33 -6.00 1.74
N ASP A 29 -12.53 -6.00 3.05
CA ASP A 29 -13.71 -6.56 3.70
C ASP A 29 -14.99 -5.75 3.37
N ALA A 30 -14.87 -4.45 3.11
CA ALA A 30 -15.97 -3.60 2.66
C ALA A 30 -16.36 -3.81 1.19
N ARG A 31 -15.61 -4.61 0.42
CA ARG A 31 -15.84 -4.82 -1.01
C ARG A 31 -16.51 -6.18 -1.27
N ALA A 32 -17.14 -6.29 -2.44
CA ALA A 32 -17.69 -7.57 -2.89
C ALA A 32 -16.58 -8.63 -3.06
N PRO A 33 -16.89 -9.93 -2.91
CA PRO A 33 -15.93 -11.00 -3.18
C PRO A 33 -15.28 -10.87 -4.56
N GLY A 34 -13.95 -10.98 -4.62
CA GLY A 34 -13.17 -10.83 -5.85
C GLY A 34 -12.90 -9.39 -6.31
N ALA A 35 -13.45 -8.39 -5.61
CA ALA A 35 -13.09 -7.00 -5.85
C ALA A 35 -11.65 -6.70 -5.44
N THR A 36 -11.11 -5.62 -6.00
CA THR A 36 -9.73 -5.20 -5.78
C THR A 36 -9.64 -3.76 -5.30
N ILE A 37 -8.57 -3.45 -4.57
CA ILE A 37 -8.16 -2.08 -4.22
C ILE A 37 -6.78 -1.78 -4.81
N CYS A 38 -6.26 -0.56 -4.65
CA CYS A 38 -4.89 -0.20 -5.01
C CYS A 38 -4.13 0.47 -3.85
N PRO A 39 -2.78 0.50 -3.87
CA PRO A 39 -1.99 1.13 -2.82
C PRO A 39 -2.34 2.60 -2.57
N SER A 40 -2.74 3.34 -3.61
CA SER A 40 -3.13 4.74 -3.47
C SER A 40 -4.45 4.95 -2.72
N GLU A 41 -5.39 4.00 -2.77
CA GLU A 41 -6.62 4.05 -1.97
C GLU A 41 -6.30 3.91 -0.48
N VAL A 42 -5.41 2.96 -0.14
CA VAL A 42 -4.92 2.74 1.22
C VAL A 42 -4.20 3.99 1.74
N ALA A 43 -3.27 4.53 0.95
CA ALA A 43 -2.53 5.73 1.31
C ALA A 43 -3.45 6.94 1.52
N ARG A 44 -4.50 7.10 0.70
CA ARG A 44 -5.51 8.17 0.85
C ARG A 44 -6.33 8.00 2.11
N ALA A 45 -6.76 6.78 2.42
CA ALA A 45 -7.52 6.51 3.63
C ALA A 45 -6.73 6.82 4.92
N VAL A 46 -5.41 6.58 4.92
CA VAL A 46 -4.57 6.87 6.10
C VAL A 46 -4.02 8.30 6.12
N GLY A 47 -3.61 8.82 4.97
CA GLY A 47 -2.85 10.08 4.86
C GLY A 47 -3.65 11.30 4.43
N GLY A 48 -4.92 11.15 4.04
CA GLY A 48 -5.76 12.26 3.55
C GLY A 48 -5.07 13.02 2.42
N GLU A 49 -4.90 14.32 2.58
CA GLU A 49 -4.22 15.19 1.59
C GLU A 49 -2.72 14.86 1.42
N GLN A 50 -2.08 14.30 2.45
CA GLN A 50 -0.65 13.97 2.47
C GLN A 50 -0.36 12.55 1.98
N TRP A 51 -1.34 11.87 1.38
CA TRP A 51 -1.23 10.47 0.95
C TRP A 51 -0.05 10.17 0.03
N ARG A 52 0.40 11.15 -0.75
CA ARG A 52 1.54 10.97 -1.67
C ARG A 52 2.81 10.59 -0.93
N GLY A 53 3.02 11.12 0.28
CA GLY A 53 4.15 10.77 1.14
C GLY A 53 4.04 9.38 1.79
N LEU A 54 2.86 8.74 1.73
CA LEU A 54 2.63 7.40 2.27
C LEU A 54 2.62 6.30 1.21
N MET A 55 2.94 6.62 -0.05
CA MET A 55 2.90 5.63 -1.12
C MET A 55 3.85 4.46 -0.89
N ASP A 56 5.09 4.73 -0.48
CA ASP A 56 6.07 3.68 -0.19
C ASP A 56 5.66 2.86 1.04
N ALA A 57 5.12 3.54 2.06
CA ALA A 57 4.56 2.91 3.25
C ALA A 57 3.41 1.95 2.92
N ALA A 58 2.48 2.40 2.07
CA ALA A 58 1.35 1.60 1.63
C ALA A 58 1.80 0.39 0.81
N ARG A 59 2.82 0.53 -0.05
CA ARG A 59 3.40 -0.61 -0.76
C ARG A 59 4.08 -1.59 0.20
N ALA A 60 4.82 -1.11 1.19
CA ALA A 60 5.43 -1.96 2.21
C ALA A 60 4.38 -2.74 3.01
N ALA A 61 3.27 -2.09 3.40
CA ALA A 61 2.13 -2.71 4.07
C ALA A 61 1.51 -3.85 3.24
N VAL A 62 1.24 -3.60 1.95
CA VAL A 62 0.76 -4.65 1.05
C VAL A 62 1.76 -5.80 0.97
N GLY A 63 3.06 -5.50 0.87
CA GLY A 63 4.12 -6.52 0.86
C GLY A 63 4.11 -7.41 2.12
N ARG A 64 3.87 -6.83 3.31
CA ARG A 64 3.71 -7.60 4.55
C ARG A 64 2.51 -8.54 4.49
N LEU A 65 1.38 -8.08 3.97
CA LEU A 65 0.16 -8.90 3.87
C LEU A 65 0.26 -9.99 2.79
N VAL A 66 1.03 -9.75 1.72
CA VAL A 66 1.39 -10.79 0.75
C VAL A 66 2.26 -11.84 1.42
N ALA A 67 3.26 -11.42 2.20
CA ALA A 67 4.15 -12.33 2.92
C ALA A 67 3.42 -13.15 4.01
N SER A 68 2.37 -12.60 4.62
CA SER A 68 1.49 -13.34 5.55
C SER A 68 0.46 -14.23 4.85
N GLY A 69 0.36 -14.16 3.51
CA GLY A 69 -0.57 -14.95 2.71
C GLY A 69 -2.03 -14.48 2.79
N GLU A 70 -2.27 -13.25 3.24
CA GLU A 70 -3.62 -12.68 3.41
C GLU A 70 -4.18 -12.06 2.12
N VAL A 71 -3.31 -11.62 1.21
CA VAL A 71 -3.68 -10.94 -0.04
C VAL A 71 -2.80 -11.37 -1.20
N ASP A 72 -3.35 -11.28 -2.41
CA ASP A 72 -2.59 -11.34 -3.66
C ASP A 72 -2.48 -9.94 -4.27
N VAL A 73 -1.36 -9.68 -4.95
CA VAL A 73 -1.20 -8.53 -5.82
C VAL A 73 -1.28 -8.98 -7.27
N THR A 74 -2.11 -8.30 -8.06
CA THR A 74 -2.23 -8.55 -9.49
C THR A 74 -1.89 -7.33 -10.33
N GLN A 75 -1.36 -7.58 -11.51
CA GLN A 75 -1.11 -6.57 -12.54
C GLN A 75 -1.51 -7.16 -13.88
N HIS A 76 -2.34 -6.44 -14.64
CA HIS A 76 -2.95 -6.94 -15.88
C HIS A 76 -3.69 -8.29 -15.73
N GLY A 77 -4.24 -8.57 -14.55
CA GLY A 77 -4.99 -9.80 -14.26
C GLY A 77 -4.12 -10.94 -13.70
N GLU A 78 -2.80 -10.85 -13.84
CA GLU A 78 -1.87 -11.88 -13.39
C GLU A 78 -1.35 -11.58 -11.98
N VAL A 79 -1.14 -12.62 -11.17
CA VAL A 79 -0.49 -12.47 -9.85
C VAL A 79 0.98 -12.12 -10.06
N VAL A 80 1.43 -11.03 -9.42
CA VAL A 80 2.80 -10.52 -9.55
C VAL A 80 3.41 -10.26 -8.18
N ASP A 81 4.73 -10.32 -8.12
CA ASP A 81 5.48 -9.85 -6.96
C ASP A 81 5.48 -8.32 -6.91
N LEU A 82 5.00 -7.76 -5.81
CA LEU A 82 4.90 -6.33 -5.58
C LEU A 82 6.28 -5.62 -5.63
N ALA A 83 7.35 -6.30 -5.22
CA ALA A 83 8.70 -5.75 -5.18
C ALA A 83 9.25 -5.48 -6.60
N SER A 84 8.85 -6.31 -7.58
CA SER A 84 9.24 -6.15 -8.98
C SER A 84 8.18 -5.42 -9.82
N ALA A 85 6.92 -5.38 -9.38
CA ALA A 85 5.82 -4.76 -10.10
C ALA A 85 6.00 -3.25 -10.30
N ARG A 86 6.10 -2.84 -11.57
CA ARG A 86 6.21 -1.43 -11.98
C ARG A 86 4.86 -0.91 -12.44
N GLY A 87 4.44 0.23 -11.89
CA GLY A 87 3.20 0.89 -12.27
C GLY A 87 1.98 0.46 -11.44
N PRO A 88 0.77 0.63 -11.98
CA PRO A 88 -0.47 0.35 -11.27
C PRO A 88 -0.64 -1.14 -10.98
N VAL A 89 -0.94 -1.44 -9.72
CA VAL A 89 -1.22 -2.79 -9.24
C VAL A 89 -2.57 -2.82 -8.53
N ARG A 90 -3.16 -4.01 -8.45
CA ARG A 90 -4.42 -4.29 -7.77
C ARG A 90 -4.15 -5.28 -6.63
N ILE A 91 -4.86 -5.13 -5.53
CA ILE A 91 -4.74 -5.97 -4.34
C ILE A 91 -6.10 -6.65 -4.16
N ARG A 92 -6.12 -7.96 -3.98
CA ARG A 92 -7.34 -8.73 -3.69
C ARG A 92 -7.13 -9.61 -2.46
N ARG A 93 -8.23 -9.98 -1.81
CA ARG A 93 -8.24 -11.05 -0.80
C ARG A 93 -7.85 -12.38 -1.48
N ARG A 94 -7.08 -13.20 -0.76
CA ARG A 94 -6.84 -14.59 -1.14
C ARG A 94 -8.03 -15.47 -0.76
#